data_AF-A0A941UC97-F1
#
_entry.id   AF-A0A941UC97-F1
#
_cell.length_a   1.000
_cell.length_b   1.000
_cell.length_c   1.000
_cell.angle_alpha   90.00
_cell.angle_beta   90.00
_cell.angle_gamma   90.00
#
_symmetry.space_group_name_H-M   'P 1'
#
loop_
_entity.id
_entity.type
_entity.pdbx_description
1 polymer ?
#
loop_
_entity_poly.entity_id
_entity_poly.type
_entity_poly.pdbx_seq_one_letter_code
_entity_poly.pdbx_strand_id
1 'polypeptide(L)'
;MPFNVRNGNSSTTISDSSIDHLARPDTPHDISVWEKIKSFFSCKYKPEALECIRTMCHPPAGTTREDVADRFEQLRRFAHTGFAENIQSGRHGENNFSILDENSHEMLSVNLDDAGIYTVECQGHSETHNLTPDTRLCEEHRTLATSIPPPETVRTAVDYDAVWSAWANPVPGEECSSRNQALQKMRDCLNNGNPALDLSHYQLTSLPDHLPPNITTLNVTSNQLFILPTLPSGLLSLTADENQLASLPTLPSTLQSLIVNRNKLYRLPMLPSGLERFDAEHNHLTSLPMLPSGLLSLAVSENQLTYLPTLPSTLQSLIVNRNKLSSLPMLPSGLERFDAEHNHLTSLPALPSGLGALTVRFNRLTSLPTLPSGLLSLTASDNQLTSLPMLPSGLLSLAVSKNQLTYLPTLPATLQSLAADSNQLTSLPALPSTLQSLTAEFNQLTSLPALPSTLQSLAADSNQLTSLPVLPSALQSLSADSNQLTSLPDLSPGLLTLFVSCNQLIRLPELPPGLEKLAANENQLTSLPMLPSGLKWFTARHNQLTSLPALPSRLERFDAEHNQLTSLPALPSEL
;
A
#
# COMPACT_ATOMS: atom_id res chain seq x y z
N MET A 1 33.27 -56.76 18.36
CA MET A 1 33.48 -57.16 16.95
C MET A 1 32.36 -58.09 16.54
N PRO A 2 31.83 -58.00 15.30
CA PRO A 2 31.81 -56.83 14.40
C PRO A 2 30.61 -55.92 14.81
N PHE A 3 29.84 -55.18 14.00
CA PHE A 3 29.96 -54.66 12.61
C PHE A 3 29.41 -53.19 12.58
N ASN A 4 28.96 -52.71 11.42
CA ASN A 4 28.38 -51.38 11.12
C ASN A 4 27.62 -51.54 9.76
N VAL A 5 26.63 -50.78 9.28
CA VAL A 5 26.14 -49.39 9.49
C VAL A 5 24.57 -49.40 9.45
N ARG A 6 23.75 -48.34 9.32
CA ARG A 6 23.89 -46.94 8.83
C ARG A 6 22.88 -45.98 9.50
N ASN A 7 23.37 -44.79 9.87
CA ASN A 7 22.63 -43.58 10.25
C ASN A 7 21.51 -43.19 9.26
N GLY A 8 20.50 -42.39 9.64
CA GLY A 8 20.18 -41.88 10.99
C GLY A 8 19.31 -40.60 10.99
N ASN A 9 18.73 -40.29 12.17
CA ASN A 9 18.23 -39.01 12.73
C ASN A 9 17.46 -37.99 11.84
N SER A 10 16.39 -37.35 12.35
CA SER A 10 16.33 -36.73 13.69
C SER A 10 14.94 -36.67 14.35
N SER A 11 14.98 -36.61 15.69
CA SER A 11 13.90 -36.29 16.65
C SER A 11 13.16 -34.98 16.29
N THR A 12 11.93 -34.69 16.72
CA THR A 12 11.22 -35.04 17.97
C THR A 12 9.71 -35.19 17.77
N THR A 13 9.03 -36.03 18.56
CA THR A 13 7.56 -35.99 18.67
C THR A 13 7.11 -36.39 20.08
N ILE A 14 6.43 -35.48 20.77
CA ILE A 14 5.87 -35.69 22.12
C ILE A 14 4.50 -36.34 21.97
N SER A 15 4.19 -37.35 22.79
CA SER A 15 2.93 -38.08 22.78
C SER A 15 2.30 -38.17 24.19
N ASP A 16 1.01 -37.87 24.23
CA ASP A 16 -0.09 -38.42 25.04
C ASP A 16 0.14 -38.88 26.51
N SER A 17 -0.37 -38.04 27.42
CA SER A 17 -1.28 -38.45 28.52
C SER A 17 -1.95 -37.17 29.06
N SER A 18 -3.23 -36.86 28.81
CA SER A 18 -4.48 -37.57 29.14
C SER A 18 -4.71 -37.83 30.64
N ILE A 19 -5.76 -37.15 31.13
CA ILE A 19 -6.74 -37.55 32.16
C ILE A 19 -6.71 -36.79 33.51
N ASP A 20 -7.93 -36.34 33.86
CA ASP A 20 -8.45 -35.79 35.11
C ASP A 20 -7.89 -34.48 35.70
N HIS A 21 -8.67 -33.40 35.53
CA HIS A 21 -9.59 -33.05 36.61
C HIS A 21 -10.81 -32.20 36.18
N LEU A 22 -11.99 -32.76 36.47
CA LEU A 22 -13.23 -32.11 36.95
C LEU A 22 -14.04 -31.20 36.01
N ALA A 23 -15.14 -31.81 35.55
CA ALA A 23 -16.38 -31.15 35.16
C ALA A 23 -16.83 -30.01 36.10
N ARG A 24 -17.31 -28.92 35.51
CA ARG A 24 -18.16 -27.92 36.16
C ARG A 24 -19.46 -27.76 35.35
N PRO A 25 -20.63 -27.54 36.00
CA PRO A 25 -21.89 -27.38 35.29
C PRO A 25 -21.94 -26.15 34.38
N ASP A 26 -21.19 -25.11 34.73
CA ASP A 26 -21.20 -23.81 34.06
C ASP A 26 -20.21 -23.73 32.87
N THR A 27 -20.22 -24.73 32.00
CA THR A 27 -19.48 -24.66 30.73
C THR A 27 -20.44 -24.15 29.65
N PRO A 28 -20.24 -22.95 29.09
CA PRO A 28 -21.10 -22.39 28.03
C PRO A 28 -21.35 -23.38 26.88
N HIS A 29 -22.57 -23.36 26.32
CA HIS A 29 -22.99 -24.34 25.31
C HIS A 29 -22.11 -24.30 24.05
N ASP A 30 -21.67 -23.11 23.62
CA ASP A 30 -20.70 -22.90 22.53
C ASP A 30 -19.35 -23.59 22.80
N ILE A 31 -18.86 -23.56 24.05
CA ILE A 31 -17.62 -24.23 24.47
C ILE A 31 -17.81 -25.75 24.55
N SER A 32 -18.97 -26.24 24.99
CA SER A 32 -19.31 -27.67 25.04
C SER A 32 -19.42 -28.31 23.64
N VAL A 33 -20.03 -27.59 22.69
CA VAL A 33 -20.04 -27.96 21.26
C VAL A 33 -18.61 -27.96 20.72
N TRP A 34 -17.88 -26.86 20.90
CA TRP A 34 -16.50 -26.72 20.42
C TRP A 34 -15.60 -27.87 20.86
N GLU A 35 -15.62 -28.26 22.14
CA GLU A 35 -14.72 -29.29 22.66
C GLU A 35 -14.93 -30.68 22.04
N LYS A 36 -16.07 -30.92 21.38
CA LYS A 36 -16.32 -32.15 20.63
C LYS A 36 -15.98 -32.04 19.14
N ILE A 37 -16.29 -30.92 18.49
CA ILE A 37 -16.01 -30.73 17.05
C ILE A 37 -14.65 -30.09 16.75
N LYS A 38 -13.84 -29.74 17.77
CA LYS A 38 -12.46 -29.23 17.61
C LYS A 38 -11.54 -30.14 16.79
N SER A 39 -11.82 -31.43 16.69
CA SER A 39 -11.08 -32.39 15.85
C SER A 39 -11.34 -32.19 14.35
N PHE A 40 -12.48 -31.58 13.99
CA PHE A 40 -12.83 -31.32 12.59
C PHE A 40 -12.05 -30.13 12.02
N PHE A 41 -11.51 -29.25 12.87
CA PHE A 41 -10.87 -27.99 12.48
C PHE A 41 -9.37 -27.99 12.77
N SER A 42 -8.58 -27.46 11.84
CA SER A 42 -7.16 -27.24 12.08
C SER A 42 -6.93 -26.18 13.17
N CYS A 43 -5.89 -26.34 14.00
CA CYS A 43 -5.47 -25.34 14.99
C CYS A 43 -5.28 -23.93 14.41
N LYS A 44 -5.05 -23.80 13.09
CA LYS A 44 -4.93 -22.53 12.36
C LYS A 44 -6.23 -21.73 12.31
N TYR A 45 -7.40 -22.38 12.32
CA TYR A 45 -8.73 -21.76 12.17
C TYR A 45 -9.58 -21.84 13.45
N LYS A 46 -8.91 -22.11 14.59
CA LYS A 46 -9.56 -22.28 15.90
C LYS A 46 -10.36 -21.05 16.36
N PRO A 47 -9.82 -19.81 16.34
CA PRO A 47 -10.59 -18.66 16.81
C PRO A 47 -11.76 -18.31 15.87
N GLU A 48 -11.60 -18.47 14.56
CA GLU A 48 -12.65 -18.17 13.57
C GLU A 48 -13.81 -19.17 13.66
N ALA A 49 -13.51 -20.48 13.71
CA ALA A 49 -14.55 -21.51 13.80
C ALA A 49 -15.32 -21.44 15.15
N LEU A 50 -14.63 -21.14 16.26
CA LEU A 50 -15.29 -20.92 17.55
C LEU A 50 -16.24 -19.71 17.52
N GLU A 51 -15.86 -18.62 16.85
CA GLU A 51 -16.71 -17.43 16.71
C GLU A 51 -17.94 -17.70 15.84
N CYS A 52 -17.80 -18.50 14.76
CA CYS A 52 -18.96 -18.99 13.99
C CYS A 52 -19.93 -19.75 14.90
N ILE A 53 -19.45 -20.72 15.69
CA ILE A 53 -20.28 -21.53 16.61
C ILE A 53 -20.95 -20.67 17.68
N ARG A 54 -20.20 -19.76 18.30
CA ARG A 54 -20.72 -18.80 19.29
C ARG A 54 -21.83 -17.93 18.71
N THR A 55 -21.65 -17.40 17.49
CA THR A 55 -22.65 -16.52 16.86
C THR A 55 -23.91 -17.29 16.45
N MET A 56 -23.80 -18.58 16.14
CA MET A 56 -24.98 -19.43 15.90
C MET A 56 -25.71 -19.79 17.20
N CYS A 57 -24.99 -19.96 18.32
CA CYS A 57 -25.64 -20.17 19.62
C CYS A 57 -26.24 -18.88 20.20
N HIS A 58 -25.81 -17.71 19.73
CA HIS A 58 -26.26 -16.40 20.22
C HIS A 58 -26.44 -15.43 19.03
N PRO A 59 -27.51 -15.58 18.23
CA PRO A 59 -27.72 -14.80 17.02
C PRO A 59 -27.96 -13.30 17.33
N PRO A 60 -27.30 -12.38 16.60
CA PRO A 60 -27.67 -10.97 16.64
C PRO A 60 -29.12 -10.72 16.19
N ALA A 61 -29.76 -9.69 16.73
CA ALA A 61 -31.09 -9.27 16.30
C ALA A 61 -31.11 -8.95 14.80
N GLY A 62 -32.07 -9.52 14.07
CA GLY A 62 -32.18 -9.39 12.61
C GLY A 62 -31.32 -10.37 11.79
N THR A 63 -30.73 -11.42 12.39
CA THR A 63 -30.03 -12.49 11.65
C THR A 63 -30.97 -13.14 10.61
N THR A 64 -30.54 -13.21 9.35
CA THR A 64 -31.30 -13.77 8.22
C THR A 64 -30.95 -15.24 7.95
N ARG A 65 -31.71 -15.91 7.07
CA ARG A 65 -31.43 -17.30 6.63
C ARG A 65 -30.08 -17.37 5.90
N GLU A 66 -29.79 -16.36 5.10
CA GLU A 66 -28.56 -16.20 4.32
C GLU A 66 -27.35 -16.06 5.25
N ASP A 67 -27.44 -15.25 6.32
CA ASP A 67 -26.38 -15.13 7.33
C ASP A 67 -26.03 -16.46 8.00
N VAL A 68 -27.02 -17.33 8.20
CA VAL A 68 -26.83 -18.67 8.80
C VAL A 68 -26.19 -19.62 7.78
N ALA A 69 -26.67 -19.62 6.54
CA ALA A 69 -26.12 -20.42 5.46
C ALA A 69 -24.63 -20.09 5.20
N ASP A 70 -24.29 -18.80 5.13
CA ASP A 70 -22.92 -18.33 4.93
C ASP A 70 -21.99 -18.75 6.08
N ARG A 71 -22.48 -18.78 7.33
CA ARG A 71 -21.71 -19.25 8.50
C ARG A 71 -21.47 -20.75 8.47
N PHE A 72 -22.45 -21.54 8.07
CA PHE A 72 -22.28 -22.99 7.88
C PHE A 72 -21.29 -23.29 6.74
N GLU A 73 -21.31 -22.53 5.65
CA GLU A 73 -20.35 -22.70 4.55
C GLU A 73 -18.93 -22.19 4.93
N GLN A 74 -18.81 -21.14 5.75
CA GLN A 74 -17.52 -20.74 6.36
C GLN A 74 -16.95 -21.86 7.24
N LEU A 75 -17.76 -22.43 8.14
CA LEU A 75 -17.37 -23.58 8.96
C LEU A 75 -16.95 -24.78 8.10
N ARG A 76 -17.69 -25.10 7.03
CA ARG A 76 -17.32 -26.15 6.07
C ARG A 76 -15.95 -25.92 5.44
N ARG A 77 -15.57 -24.67 5.15
CA ARG A 77 -14.26 -24.30 4.57
C ARG A 77 -13.13 -24.28 5.59
N PHE A 78 -13.41 -24.18 6.89
CA PHE A 78 -12.42 -24.32 7.97
C PHE A 78 -12.22 -25.77 8.41
N ALA A 79 -13.19 -26.65 8.13
CA ALA A 79 -13.11 -28.07 8.42
C ALA A 79 -12.07 -28.78 7.52
N HIS A 80 -11.47 -29.85 8.03
CA HIS A 80 -10.68 -30.78 7.24
C HIS A 80 -11.57 -31.46 6.18
N THR A 81 -11.00 -31.81 5.02
CA THR A 81 -11.73 -32.30 3.84
C THR A 81 -12.57 -33.56 4.07
N GLY A 82 -12.29 -34.36 5.10
CA GLY A 82 -13.11 -35.52 5.48
C GLY A 82 -14.29 -35.21 6.42
N PHE A 83 -14.31 -34.03 7.06
CA PHE A 83 -15.35 -33.61 8.01
C PHE A 83 -16.27 -32.51 7.48
N ALA A 84 -15.97 -31.94 6.30
CA ALA A 84 -16.81 -30.97 5.61
C ALA A 84 -18.22 -31.50 5.27
N GLU A 85 -18.36 -32.81 5.04
CA GLU A 85 -19.63 -33.50 4.78
C GLU A 85 -20.51 -33.68 6.04
N ASN A 86 -19.92 -33.57 7.24
CA ASN A 86 -20.65 -33.60 8.50
C ASN A 86 -21.35 -32.26 8.80
N ILE A 87 -21.04 -31.21 8.04
CA ILE A 87 -21.66 -29.89 8.14
C ILE A 87 -22.69 -29.81 7.01
N GLN A 88 -23.98 -29.84 7.35
CA GLN A 88 -25.08 -30.02 6.41
C GLN A 88 -26.08 -28.86 6.45
N SER A 89 -26.57 -28.49 5.27
CA SER A 89 -27.71 -27.59 5.09
C SER A 89 -28.85 -28.37 4.41
N GLY A 90 -30.09 -28.14 4.83
CA GLY A 90 -31.29 -28.69 4.21
C GLY A 90 -31.80 -30.03 4.77
N ARG A 91 -31.19 -30.60 5.83
CA ARG A 91 -31.43 -32.01 6.24
C ARG A 91 -32.89 -32.33 6.57
N HIS A 92 -33.56 -31.42 7.28
CA HIS A 92 -34.98 -31.54 7.65
C HIS A 92 -35.90 -30.52 6.95
N GLY A 93 -35.40 -29.87 5.91
CA GLY A 93 -36.08 -28.77 5.21
C GLY A 93 -35.11 -27.62 4.94
N GLU A 94 -35.49 -26.74 4.02
CA GLU A 94 -34.63 -25.69 3.45
C GLU A 94 -34.02 -24.70 4.47
N ASN A 95 -34.65 -24.56 5.63
CA ASN A 95 -34.24 -23.64 6.70
C ASN A 95 -33.48 -24.33 7.86
N ASN A 96 -33.22 -25.64 7.75
CA ASN A 96 -32.51 -26.43 8.77
C ASN A 96 -31.03 -26.61 8.43
N PHE A 97 -30.15 -26.36 9.40
CA PHE A 97 -28.69 -26.48 9.29
C PHE A 97 -28.16 -27.30 10.47
N SER A 98 -27.42 -28.39 10.20
CA SER A 98 -27.00 -29.35 11.23
C SER A 98 -25.50 -29.70 11.12
N ILE A 99 -24.84 -29.85 12.28
CA ILE A 99 -23.48 -30.40 12.41
C ILE A 99 -23.60 -31.81 13.01
N LEU A 100 -23.01 -32.80 12.34
CA LEU A 100 -23.10 -34.21 12.70
C LEU A 100 -21.84 -34.75 13.39
N ASP A 101 -22.03 -35.73 14.27
CA ASP A 101 -20.94 -36.55 14.84
C ASP A 101 -20.47 -37.65 13.86
N GLU A 102 -19.44 -38.39 14.26
CA GLU A 102 -18.89 -39.52 13.48
C GLU A 102 -19.90 -40.68 13.27
N ASN A 103 -21.03 -40.67 13.98
CA ASN A 103 -22.13 -41.63 13.86
C ASN A 103 -23.37 -41.05 13.15
N SER A 104 -23.27 -39.85 12.56
CA SER A 104 -24.38 -39.11 11.90
C SER A 104 -25.51 -38.63 12.82
N HIS A 105 -25.28 -38.53 14.14
CA HIS A 105 -26.17 -37.86 15.09
C HIS A 105 -25.95 -36.35 15.12
N GLU A 106 -26.98 -35.58 15.44
CA GLU A 106 -26.89 -34.11 15.46
C GLU A 106 -26.25 -33.60 16.75
N MET A 107 -25.16 -32.84 16.59
CA MET A 107 -24.43 -32.21 17.69
C MET A 107 -24.92 -30.79 17.96
N LEU A 108 -25.28 -30.10 16.88
CA LEU A 108 -25.87 -28.78 16.81
C LEU A 108 -26.82 -28.77 15.62
N SER A 109 -28.09 -28.43 15.83
CA SER A 109 -29.03 -28.11 14.76
C SER A 109 -29.56 -26.69 14.95
N VAL A 110 -29.77 -25.99 13.85
CA VAL A 110 -30.29 -24.63 13.78
C VAL A 110 -31.45 -24.63 12.80
N ASN A 111 -32.59 -24.09 13.22
CA ASN A 111 -33.77 -23.91 12.38
C ASN A 111 -34.29 -22.48 12.51
N LEU A 112 -34.47 -21.79 11.38
CA LEU A 112 -35.05 -20.45 11.31
C LEU A 112 -36.39 -20.52 10.56
N ASP A 113 -37.51 -20.31 11.24
CA ASP A 113 -38.81 -20.32 10.57
C ASP A 113 -39.14 -18.98 9.89
N ASP A 114 -40.13 -19.01 8.99
CA ASP A 114 -40.60 -17.84 8.24
C ASP A 114 -41.29 -16.79 9.12
N ALA A 115 -41.49 -17.07 10.43
CA ALA A 115 -42.00 -16.14 11.43
C ALA A 115 -40.87 -15.42 12.20
N GLY A 116 -39.60 -15.71 11.90
CA GLY A 116 -38.44 -15.10 12.56
C GLY A 116 -38.08 -15.77 13.90
N ILE A 117 -38.56 -16.99 14.14
CA ILE A 117 -38.20 -17.79 15.30
C ILE A 117 -36.97 -18.62 14.96
N TYR A 118 -35.87 -18.35 15.66
CA TYR A 118 -34.59 -19.03 15.51
C TYR A 118 -34.40 -20.02 16.66
N THR A 119 -34.41 -21.31 16.36
CA THR A 119 -34.25 -22.39 17.35
C THR A 119 -32.91 -23.09 17.15
N VAL A 120 -32.15 -23.18 18.25
CA VAL A 120 -30.89 -23.91 18.34
C VAL A 120 -31.09 -25.13 19.22
N GLU A 121 -30.90 -26.32 18.64
CA GLU A 121 -30.88 -27.57 19.38
C GLU A 121 -29.44 -28.05 19.57
N CYS A 122 -29.02 -28.23 20.83
CA CYS A 122 -27.73 -28.78 21.20
C CYS A 122 -27.90 -29.83 22.29
N GLN A 123 -27.68 -31.10 21.93
CA GLN A 123 -27.58 -32.24 22.86
C GLN A 123 -28.75 -32.34 23.86
N GLY A 124 -29.98 -32.15 23.37
CA GLY A 124 -31.21 -32.24 24.17
C GLY A 124 -31.58 -30.98 24.96
N HIS A 125 -30.83 -29.88 24.83
CA HIS A 125 -31.31 -28.53 25.11
C HIS A 125 -31.76 -27.87 23.81
N SER A 126 -32.92 -27.23 23.85
CA SER A 126 -33.47 -26.40 22.77
C SER A 126 -33.57 -24.97 23.29
N GLU A 127 -32.90 -24.03 22.65
CA GLU A 127 -32.98 -22.61 22.93
C GLU A 127 -33.63 -21.89 21.75
N THR A 128 -34.60 -21.01 22.03
CA THR A 128 -35.41 -20.36 21.00
C THR A 128 -35.36 -18.85 21.16
N HIS A 129 -34.84 -18.17 20.14
CA HIS A 129 -34.74 -16.72 20.07
C HIS A 129 -35.77 -16.19 19.08
N ASN A 130 -36.58 -15.22 19.51
CA ASN A 130 -37.43 -14.45 18.59
C ASN A 130 -36.60 -13.30 18.02
N LEU A 131 -36.37 -13.28 16.70
CA LEU A 131 -35.57 -12.26 16.02
C LEU A 131 -36.42 -11.06 15.54
N THR A 132 -37.74 -11.08 15.78
CA THR A 132 -38.63 -9.93 15.49
C THR A 132 -38.68 -8.94 16.66
N PRO A 133 -38.69 -7.61 16.40
CA PRO A 133 -38.78 -6.60 17.45
C PRO A 133 -40.20 -6.53 18.05
N ASP A 134 -40.30 -6.87 19.33
CA ASP A 134 -41.56 -6.97 20.06
C ASP A 134 -42.25 -5.60 20.22
N THR A 135 -43.35 -5.38 19.50
CA THR A 135 -44.19 -4.16 19.59
C THR A 135 -45.33 -4.35 20.57
N ARG A 136 -45.01 -4.65 21.84
CA ARG A 136 -46.01 -4.78 22.92
C ARG A 136 -45.56 -4.14 24.24
N LEU A 137 -45.88 -2.85 24.37
CA LEU A 137 -46.10 -2.22 25.69
C LEU A 137 -47.58 -1.86 25.83
N CYS A 138 -48.11 -2.13 27.02
CA CYS A 138 -49.33 -1.55 27.58
C CYS A 138 -50.68 -1.89 26.90
N GLU A 139 -51.19 -3.11 27.11
CA GLU A 139 -52.63 -3.32 27.24
C GLU A 139 -53.03 -3.28 28.72
N GLU A 140 -53.38 -2.10 29.23
CA GLU A 140 -54.17 -1.99 30.46
C GLU A 140 -55.13 -0.80 30.35
N HIS A 141 -56.39 -1.01 30.78
CA HIS A 141 -57.49 -0.04 30.80
C HIS A 141 -58.01 0.50 29.45
N ARG A 142 -58.95 -0.25 28.84
CA ARG A 142 -59.90 0.29 27.85
C ARG A 142 -61.36 0.03 28.25
N THR A 143 -62.01 1.04 28.84
CA THR A 143 -63.47 1.08 29.00
C THR A 143 -64.00 2.45 28.58
N LEU A 144 -65.00 2.44 27.69
CA LEU A 144 -65.86 3.57 27.29
C LEU A 144 -65.14 4.80 26.67
N ALA A 145 -65.25 4.94 25.34
CA ALA A 145 -66.13 5.96 24.74
C ALA A 145 -66.01 6.00 23.21
N THR A 146 -67.15 6.17 22.54
CA THR A 146 -67.27 6.38 21.10
C THR A 146 -67.00 7.83 20.70
N SER A 147 -66.06 8.08 19.78
CA SER A 147 -66.26 9.00 18.64
C SER A 147 -65.08 8.92 17.67
N ILE A 148 -65.36 8.88 16.37
CA ILE A 148 -64.36 8.96 15.30
C ILE A 148 -64.25 10.43 14.84
N PRO A 149 -63.04 11.03 14.86
CA PRO A 149 -62.64 12.08 13.93
C PRO A 149 -61.79 11.48 12.77
N PRO A 150 -61.63 12.20 11.64
CA PRO A 150 -60.91 11.70 10.46
C PRO A 150 -59.40 11.56 10.71
N PRO A 151 -58.68 10.78 9.87
CA PRO A 151 -57.26 10.51 10.09
C PRO A 151 -56.40 11.76 9.89
N GLU A 152 -55.82 12.27 10.97
CA GLU A 152 -54.68 13.19 10.87
C GLU A 152 -53.47 12.45 10.29
N THR A 153 -52.88 13.03 9.27
CA THR A 153 -51.70 12.50 8.59
C THR A 153 -50.45 12.66 9.47
N VAL A 154 -50.19 11.69 10.35
CA VAL A 154 -48.92 11.61 11.07
C VAL A 154 -47.81 11.15 10.11
N ARG A 155 -47.25 12.11 9.37
CA ARG A 155 -45.86 11.99 8.91
C ARG A 155 -44.98 12.46 10.07
N THR A 156 -44.26 11.54 10.71
CA THR A 156 -43.14 11.91 11.60
C THR A 156 -42.00 12.45 10.75
N ALA A 157 -42.12 13.72 10.33
CA ALA A 157 -41.00 14.46 9.77
C ALA A 157 -39.98 14.70 10.88
N VAL A 158 -38.73 14.35 10.64
CA VAL A 158 -37.62 14.71 11.54
C VAL A 158 -37.54 16.23 11.58
N ASP A 159 -37.59 16.81 12.78
CA ASP A 159 -37.33 18.24 12.96
C ASP A 159 -35.82 18.50 12.88
N TYR A 160 -35.35 18.64 11.64
CA TYR A 160 -33.95 18.95 11.34
C TYR A 160 -33.49 20.25 12.02
N ASP A 161 -34.37 21.24 12.17
CA ASP A 161 -33.98 22.53 12.75
C ASP A 161 -33.72 22.42 14.25
N ALA A 162 -34.56 21.66 14.97
CA ALA A 162 -34.33 21.33 16.37
C ALA A 162 -33.03 20.52 16.58
N VAL A 163 -32.80 19.49 15.76
CA VAL A 163 -31.59 18.63 15.83
C VAL A 163 -30.32 19.44 15.56
N TRP A 164 -30.30 20.25 14.51
CA TRP A 164 -29.12 21.08 14.16
C TRP A 164 -28.90 22.19 15.18
N SER A 165 -29.96 22.85 15.64
CA SER A 165 -29.84 23.91 16.66
C SER A 165 -29.33 23.39 18.00
N ALA A 166 -29.63 22.14 18.37
CA ALA A 166 -29.02 21.47 19.51
C ALA A 166 -27.53 21.18 19.28
N TRP A 167 -27.16 20.63 18.11
CA TRP A 167 -25.76 20.32 17.76
C TRP A 167 -24.86 21.57 17.63
N ALA A 168 -25.41 22.73 17.28
CA ALA A 168 -24.67 23.99 17.19
C ALA A 168 -24.50 24.72 18.53
N ASN A 169 -25.25 24.37 19.58
CA ASN A 169 -25.21 25.00 20.91
C ASN A 169 -24.64 24.15 22.08
N PRO A 170 -23.71 23.19 21.92
CA PRO A 170 -23.01 22.59 23.05
C PRO A 170 -21.92 23.56 23.58
N VAL A 171 -21.79 23.58 24.92
CA VAL A 171 -20.70 24.10 25.80
C VAL A 171 -19.73 25.17 25.20
N PRO A 172 -19.56 26.36 25.83
CA PRO A 172 -18.80 27.48 25.24
C PRO A 172 -17.35 27.14 24.83
N GLY A 173 -17.00 27.41 23.57
CA GLY A 173 -15.67 27.19 23.00
C GLY A 173 -15.55 27.65 21.56
N GLU A 174 -14.33 27.62 21.01
CA GLU A 174 -13.97 28.18 19.69
C GLU A 174 -14.75 27.58 18.50
N GLU A 175 -15.25 26.34 18.63
CA GLU A 175 -16.06 25.68 17.59
C GLU A 175 -17.42 26.36 17.30
N CYS A 176 -17.97 27.16 18.20
CA CYS A 176 -19.34 27.67 18.07
C CYS A 176 -19.56 28.49 16.79
N SER A 177 -18.58 29.29 16.37
CA SER A 177 -18.65 30.07 15.13
C SER A 177 -18.62 29.18 13.87
N SER A 178 -17.80 28.11 13.89
CA SER A 178 -17.73 27.12 12.81
C SER A 178 -19.00 26.28 12.70
N ARG A 179 -19.53 25.79 13.84
CA ARG A 179 -20.79 25.03 13.87
C ARG A 179 -21.97 25.85 13.35
N ASN A 180 -22.04 27.14 13.69
CA ASN A 180 -23.07 28.02 13.14
C ASN A 180 -22.96 28.24 11.61
N GLN A 181 -21.74 28.32 11.06
CA GLN A 181 -21.54 28.38 9.61
C GLN A 181 -21.93 27.07 8.91
N ALA A 182 -21.51 25.92 9.45
CA ALA A 182 -21.91 24.60 9.00
C ALA A 182 -23.44 24.38 9.06
N LEU A 183 -24.08 24.85 10.14
CA LEU A 183 -25.54 24.82 10.30
C LEU A 183 -26.24 25.67 9.23
N GLN A 184 -25.72 26.85 8.90
CA GLN A 184 -26.28 27.65 7.80
C GLN A 184 -26.17 26.91 6.46
N LYS A 185 -25.04 26.25 6.18
CA LYS A 185 -24.87 25.41 4.97
C LYS A 185 -25.88 24.26 4.90
N MET A 186 -26.16 23.59 6.02
CA MET A 186 -27.17 22.53 6.08
C MET A 186 -28.59 23.06 5.85
N ARG A 187 -28.95 24.20 6.47
CA ARG A 187 -30.22 24.90 6.23
C ARG A 187 -30.37 25.34 4.77
N ASP A 188 -29.32 25.90 4.19
CA ASP A 188 -29.32 26.32 2.78
C ASP A 188 -29.62 25.12 1.88
N CYS A 189 -28.88 24.01 2.03
CA CYS A 189 -29.07 22.79 1.23
C CYS A 189 -30.48 22.18 1.37
N LEU A 190 -31.06 22.20 2.57
CA LEU A 190 -32.42 21.72 2.80
C LEU A 190 -33.47 22.60 2.09
N ASN A 191 -33.29 23.92 2.13
CA ASN A 191 -34.24 24.89 1.58
C ASN A 191 -34.15 25.06 0.06
N ASN A 192 -32.94 25.00 -0.52
CA ASN A 192 -32.72 25.19 -1.96
C ASN A 192 -32.62 23.88 -2.75
N GLY A 193 -32.60 22.73 -2.07
CA GLY A 193 -32.47 21.41 -2.70
C GLY A 193 -31.09 21.15 -3.32
N ASN A 194 -30.05 21.88 -2.93
CA ASN A 194 -28.69 21.69 -3.41
C ASN A 194 -28.20 20.28 -3.05
N PRO A 195 -27.82 19.44 -4.04
CA PRO A 195 -27.38 18.08 -3.80
C PRO A 195 -25.97 17.96 -3.22
N ALA A 196 -25.19 19.05 -3.16
CA ALA A 196 -23.81 19.05 -2.66
C ALA A 196 -23.69 19.83 -1.34
N LEU A 197 -23.44 19.11 -0.24
CA LEU A 197 -23.16 19.69 1.08
C LEU A 197 -21.66 19.66 1.34
N ASP A 198 -21.06 20.86 1.45
CA ASP A 198 -19.66 21.04 1.81
C ASP A 198 -19.53 21.63 3.21
N LEU A 199 -18.90 20.86 4.10
CA LEU A 199 -18.57 21.16 5.48
C LEU A 199 -17.05 20.96 5.75
N SER A 200 -16.21 21.08 4.72
CA SER A 200 -14.75 20.99 4.87
C SER A 200 -14.14 22.17 5.64
N HIS A 201 -12.97 21.96 6.24
CA HIS A 201 -12.12 22.97 6.91
C HIS A 201 -12.76 23.75 8.09
N TYR A 202 -13.91 23.31 8.62
CA TYR A 202 -14.59 23.98 9.74
C TYR A 202 -14.05 23.59 11.14
N GLN A 203 -13.03 22.73 11.23
CA GLN A 203 -12.47 22.20 12.49
C GLN A 203 -13.50 21.45 13.36
N LEU A 204 -14.53 20.87 12.76
CA LEU A 204 -15.62 20.20 13.46
C LEU A 204 -15.12 18.92 14.14
N THR A 205 -15.43 18.74 15.42
CA THR A 205 -15.19 17.49 16.17
C THR A 205 -16.32 16.46 16.05
N SER A 206 -17.50 16.89 15.61
CA SER A 206 -18.71 16.06 15.41
C SER A 206 -19.62 16.65 14.34
N LEU A 207 -20.51 15.83 13.79
CA LEU A 207 -21.64 16.23 12.94
C LEU A 207 -22.96 15.92 13.66
N PRO A 208 -24.10 16.52 13.28
CA PRO A 208 -25.40 16.14 13.83
C PRO A 208 -25.83 14.74 13.36
N ASP A 209 -26.67 14.07 14.15
CA ASP A 209 -27.13 12.69 13.90
C ASP A 209 -27.91 12.53 12.57
N HIS A 210 -28.49 13.62 12.07
CA HIS A 210 -29.23 13.66 10.81
C HIS A 210 -28.66 14.73 9.88
N LEU A 211 -28.20 14.31 8.71
CA LEU A 211 -27.79 15.19 7.60
C LEU A 211 -28.98 15.46 6.66
N PRO A 212 -28.98 16.54 5.85
CA PRO A 212 -30.06 16.81 4.90
C PRO A 212 -30.27 15.62 3.95
N PRO A 213 -31.51 15.11 3.78
CA PRO A 213 -31.73 13.77 3.22
C PRO A 213 -31.55 13.69 1.70
N ASN A 214 -31.59 14.83 1.00
CA ASN A 214 -31.60 14.91 -0.46
C ASN A 214 -30.20 15.15 -1.06
N ILE A 215 -29.12 15.11 -0.26
CA ILE A 215 -27.76 15.32 -0.76
C ILE A 215 -27.24 14.07 -1.47
N THR A 216 -26.56 14.27 -2.59
CA THR A 216 -25.84 13.22 -3.33
C THR A 216 -24.33 13.33 -3.14
N THR A 217 -23.82 14.47 -2.69
CA THR A 217 -22.40 14.69 -2.39
C THR A 217 -22.24 15.28 -0.99
N LEU A 218 -21.35 14.67 -0.20
CA LEU A 218 -20.97 15.14 1.12
C LEU A 218 -19.45 15.31 1.19
N ASN A 219 -18.99 16.53 1.44
CA ASN A 219 -17.60 16.86 1.72
C ASN A 219 -17.45 17.28 3.19
N VAL A 220 -16.57 16.61 3.94
CA VAL A 220 -16.23 16.92 5.35
C VAL A 220 -14.70 16.91 5.58
N THR A 221 -13.91 17.12 4.53
CA THR A 221 -12.43 17.12 4.52
C THR A 221 -11.80 18.06 5.55
N SER A 222 -10.63 17.67 6.09
CA SER A 222 -9.80 18.48 7.00
C SER A 222 -10.57 19.01 8.23
N ASN A 223 -11.23 18.10 8.94
CA ASN A 223 -11.90 18.36 10.22
C ASN A 223 -11.28 17.49 11.33
N GLN A 224 -11.93 17.42 12.50
CA GLN A 224 -11.48 16.62 13.65
C GLN A 224 -12.51 15.52 14.00
N LEU A 225 -13.24 15.02 13.00
CA LEU A 225 -14.34 14.07 13.20
C LEU A 225 -13.80 12.71 13.65
N PHE A 226 -14.34 12.20 14.76
CA PHE A 226 -14.04 10.84 15.26
C PHE A 226 -14.99 9.77 14.72
N ILE A 227 -16.20 10.18 14.32
CA ILE A 227 -17.28 9.34 13.79
C ILE A 227 -18.12 10.14 12.78
N LEU A 228 -18.71 9.45 11.81
CA LEU A 228 -19.74 10.01 10.92
C LEU A 228 -21.12 9.52 11.35
N PRO A 229 -22.17 10.36 11.23
CA PRO A 229 -23.56 9.99 11.49
C PRO A 229 -24.09 9.05 10.40
N THR A 230 -25.33 8.60 10.53
CA THR A 230 -26.01 7.84 9.48
C THR A 230 -26.04 8.62 8.17
N LEU A 231 -25.49 8.02 7.11
CA LEU A 231 -25.37 8.66 5.80
C LEU A 231 -26.73 8.66 5.06
N PRO A 232 -27.06 9.74 4.31
CA PRO A 232 -28.26 9.77 3.47
C PRO A 232 -28.29 8.64 2.42
N SER A 233 -29.45 8.00 2.25
CA SER A 233 -29.59 6.81 1.40
C SER A 233 -29.44 7.06 -0.11
N GLY A 234 -29.43 8.33 -0.53
CA GLY A 234 -29.20 8.76 -1.92
C GLY A 234 -27.78 9.30 -2.19
N LEU A 235 -26.85 9.15 -1.23
CA LEU A 235 -25.49 9.66 -1.38
C LEU A 235 -24.72 8.89 -2.47
N LEU A 236 -24.13 9.62 -3.41
CA LEU A 236 -23.30 9.11 -4.51
C LEU A 236 -21.80 9.30 -4.24
N SER A 237 -21.42 10.38 -3.55
CA SER A 237 -20.03 10.69 -3.23
C SER A 237 -19.86 11.11 -1.77
N LEU A 238 -18.90 10.48 -1.08
CA LEU A 238 -18.46 10.84 0.26
C LEU A 238 -16.96 11.15 0.24
N THR A 239 -16.61 12.39 0.61
CA THR A 239 -15.24 12.84 0.87
C THR A 239 -15.13 13.21 2.35
N ALA A 240 -14.34 12.45 3.10
CA ALA A 240 -14.16 12.59 4.54
C ALA A 240 -12.69 12.38 4.96
N ASP A 241 -11.76 12.83 4.12
CA ASP A 241 -10.34 12.72 4.37
C ASP A 241 -9.81 13.75 5.38
N GLU A 242 -8.58 13.55 5.85
CA GLU A 242 -7.93 14.39 6.88
C GLU A 242 -8.80 14.59 8.12
N ASN A 243 -9.20 13.47 8.73
CA ASN A 243 -10.05 13.43 9.92
C ASN A 243 -9.47 12.44 10.96
N GLN A 244 -10.22 12.16 12.02
CA GLN A 244 -9.81 11.26 13.10
C GLN A 244 -10.68 9.97 13.14
N LEU A 245 -11.31 9.61 12.02
CA LEU A 245 -12.29 8.52 11.95
C LEU A 245 -11.63 7.18 12.28
N ALA A 246 -12.11 6.51 13.33
CA ALA A 246 -11.67 5.17 13.70
C ALA A 246 -12.48 4.07 12.97
N SER A 247 -13.71 4.38 12.54
CA SER A 247 -14.60 3.51 11.79
C SER A 247 -15.58 4.31 10.93
N LEU A 248 -16.12 3.69 9.88
CA LEU A 248 -17.20 4.25 9.08
C LEU A 248 -18.56 3.63 9.48
N PRO A 249 -19.67 4.38 9.35
CA PRO A 249 -21.03 3.83 9.43
C PRO A 249 -21.35 2.93 8.23
N THR A 250 -22.53 2.30 8.23
CA THR A 250 -23.05 1.59 7.05
C THR A 250 -23.10 2.52 5.84
N LEU A 251 -22.51 2.08 4.73
CA LEU A 251 -22.43 2.85 3.50
C LEU A 251 -23.72 2.67 2.67
N PRO A 252 -24.29 3.75 2.08
CA PRO A 252 -25.49 3.64 1.28
C PRO A 252 -25.23 2.90 -0.03
N SER A 253 -26.18 2.10 -0.49
CA SER A 253 -26.02 1.25 -1.69
C SER A 253 -25.81 2.02 -2.99
N THR A 254 -26.14 3.32 -3.00
CA THR A 254 -25.98 4.25 -4.13
C THR A 254 -24.56 4.83 -4.25
N LEU A 255 -23.67 4.59 -3.27
CA LEU A 255 -22.37 5.25 -3.23
C LEU A 255 -21.45 4.76 -4.35
N GLN A 256 -20.97 5.70 -5.17
CA GLN A 256 -20.06 5.50 -6.31
C GLN A 256 -18.62 5.92 -5.99
N SER A 257 -18.43 6.92 -5.12
CA SER A 257 -17.12 7.41 -4.71
C SER A 257 -17.01 7.50 -3.19
N LEU A 258 -15.96 6.89 -2.63
CA LEU A 258 -15.62 6.95 -1.21
C LEU A 258 -14.15 7.35 -1.06
N ILE A 259 -13.93 8.51 -0.44
CA ILE A 259 -12.61 9.10 -0.19
C ILE A 259 -12.48 9.37 1.31
N VAL A 260 -11.60 8.62 1.98
CA VAL A 260 -11.42 8.59 3.45
C VAL A 260 -9.94 8.51 3.85
N ASN A 261 -9.05 9.01 2.99
CA ASN A 261 -7.61 9.02 3.24
C ASN A 261 -7.23 9.85 4.48
N ARG A 262 -6.05 9.62 5.05
CA ARG A 262 -5.53 10.35 6.24
C ARG A 262 -6.51 10.31 7.43
N ASN A 263 -6.89 9.09 7.82
CA ASN A 263 -7.77 8.82 8.98
C ASN A 263 -7.14 7.75 9.89
N LYS A 264 -7.91 7.21 10.85
CA LYS A 264 -7.48 6.17 11.81
C LYS A 264 -8.23 4.85 11.62
N LEU A 265 -8.76 4.60 10.41
CA LEU A 265 -9.56 3.42 10.11
C LEU A 265 -8.71 2.15 10.23
N TYR A 266 -9.10 1.24 11.11
CA TYR A 266 -8.45 -0.08 11.28
C TYR A 266 -9.21 -1.22 10.57
N ARG A 267 -10.49 -0.97 10.25
CA ARG A 267 -11.39 -1.86 9.48
C ARG A 267 -12.38 -1.04 8.65
N LEU A 268 -13.00 -1.67 7.67
CA LEU A 268 -14.05 -1.09 6.83
C LEU A 268 -15.36 -1.88 6.98
N PRO A 269 -16.52 -1.22 6.80
CA PRO A 269 -17.79 -1.92 6.56
C PRO A 269 -17.80 -2.61 5.19
N MET A 270 -18.87 -3.33 4.85
CA MET A 270 -19.08 -3.80 3.48
C MET A 270 -19.13 -2.63 2.49
N LEU A 271 -18.46 -2.80 1.35
CA LEU A 271 -18.43 -1.81 0.28
C LEU A 271 -19.67 -1.97 -0.63
N PRO A 272 -20.37 -0.88 -1.00
CA PRO A 272 -21.50 -0.92 -1.93
C PRO A 272 -21.12 -1.51 -3.30
N SER A 273 -22.03 -2.29 -3.89
CA SER A 273 -21.79 -2.95 -5.19
C SER A 273 -21.60 -1.97 -6.36
N GLY A 274 -22.15 -0.76 -6.24
CA GLY A 274 -22.01 0.33 -7.21
C GLY A 274 -20.77 1.24 -7.01
N LEU A 275 -19.86 0.90 -6.10
CA LEU A 275 -18.69 1.73 -5.83
C LEU A 275 -17.65 1.60 -6.96
N GLU A 276 -17.33 2.72 -7.61
CA GLU A 276 -16.40 2.83 -8.74
C GLU A 276 -15.02 3.34 -8.30
N ARG A 277 -14.97 4.25 -7.32
CA ARG A 277 -13.74 4.81 -6.75
C ARG A 277 -13.69 4.60 -5.25
N PHE A 278 -12.61 3.97 -4.78
CA PHE A 278 -12.31 3.85 -3.35
C PHE A 278 -10.90 4.32 -3.03
N ASP A 279 -10.80 5.27 -2.11
CA ASP A 279 -9.56 5.88 -1.64
C ASP A 279 -9.54 5.88 -0.10
N ALA A 280 -8.61 5.15 0.50
CA ALA A 280 -8.39 5.05 1.94
C ALA A 280 -6.90 5.06 2.29
N GLU A 281 -6.09 5.81 1.54
CA GLU A 281 -4.66 5.96 1.81
C GLU A 281 -4.37 6.53 3.22
N HIS A 282 -3.18 6.25 3.77
CA HIS A 282 -2.77 6.73 5.10
C HIS A 282 -3.81 6.41 6.21
N ASN A 283 -4.03 5.12 6.46
CA ASN A 283 -4.93 4.62 7.50
C ASN A 283 -4.23 3.48 8.29
N HIS A 284 -4.99 2.69 9.05
CA HIS A 284 -4.49 1.56 9.85
C HIS A 284 -5.11 0.23 9.42
N LEU A 285 -5.60 0.12 8.19
CA LEU A 285 -6.30 -1.06 7.68
C LEU A 285 -5.37 -2.27 7.66
N THR A 286 -5.81 -3.37 8.27
CA THR A 286 -5.08 -4.65 8.32
C THR A 286 -5.57 -5.65 7.27
N SER A 287 -6.82 -5.50 6.82
CA SER A 287 -7.48 -6.27 5.76
C SER A 287 -8.50 -5.41 5.01
N LEU A 288 -8.86 -5.82 3.80
CA LEU A 288 -9.99 -5.25 3.04
C LEU A 288 -11.18 -6.23 3.01
N PRO A 289 -12.43 -5.72 2.97
CA PRO A 289 -13.60 -6.53 2.66
C PRO A 289 -13.59 -6.98 1.18
N MET A 290 -14.61 -7.74 0.76
CA MET A 290 -14.79 -8.07 -0.66
C MET A 290 -14.90 -6.79 -1.51
N LEU A 291 -14.18 -6.75 -2.62
CA LEU A 291 -14.18 -5.59 -3.52
C LEU A 291 -15.38 -5.65 -4.48
N PRO A 292 -16.08 -4.52 -4.69
CA PRO A 292 -17.18 -4.43 -5.65
C PRO A 292 -16.75 -4.77 -7.08
N SER A 293 -17.60 -5.49 -7.81
CA SER A 293 -17.29 -5.98 -9.16
C SER A 293 -17.19 -4.88 -10.23
N GLY A 294 -17.68 -3.67 -9.93
CA GLY A 294 -17.59 -2.48 -10.79
C GLY A 294 -16.46 -1.51 -10.43
N LEU A 295 -15.64 -1.82 -9.43
CA LEU A 295 -14.60 -0.90 -8.96
C LEU A 295 -13.56 -0.64 -10.08
N LEU A 296 -13.29 0.64 -10.34
CA LEU A 296 -12.36 1.12 -11.37
C LEU A 296 -11.03 1.56 -10.75
N SER A 297 -11.06 2.15 -9.55
CA SER A 297 -9.87 2.68 -8.87
C SER A 297 -9.87 2.28 -7.39
N LEU A 298 -8.78 1.64 -6.96
CA LEU A 298 -8.49 1.29 -5.57
C LEU A 298 -7.17 1.93 -5.13
N ALA A 299 -7.24 2.81 -4.12
CA ALA A 299 -6.08 3.42 -3.47
C ALA A 299 -6.11 3.15 -1.96
N VAL A 300 -5.16 2.35 -1.47
CA VAL A 300 -5.09 1.89 -0.06
C VAL A 300 -3.64 1.92 0.46
N SER A 301 -2.85 2.84 -0.08
CA SER A 301 -1.46 3.08 0.26
C SER A 301 -1.27 3.46 1.72
N GLU A 302 -0.08 3.25 2.30
CA GLU A 302 0.23 3.59 3.70
C GLU A 302 -0.80 3.02 4.70
N ASN A 303 -1.01 1.70 4.59
CA ASN A 303 -1.83 0.90 5.50
C ASN A 303 -1.00 -0.27 6.06
N GLN A 304 -1.65 -1.23 6.71
CA GLN A 304 -1.02 -2.40 7.33
C GLN A 304 -1.45 -3.71 6.65
N LEU A 305 -1.89 -3.65 5.38
CA LEU A 305 -2.43 -4.78 4.65
C LEU A 305 -1.35 -5.86 4.43
N THR A 306 -1.68 -7.11 4.76
CA THR A 306 -0.80 -8.28 4.58
C THR A 306 -1.15 -9.12 3.35
N TYR A 307 -2.40 -9.02 2.89
CA TYR A 307 -2.90 -9.61 1.65
C TYR A 307 -3.95 -8.69 1.02
N LEU A 308 -4.30 -8.95 -0.25
CA LEU A 308 -5.44 -8.33 -0.93
C LEU A 308 -6.49 -9.42 -1.24
N PRO A 309 -7.80 -9.10 -1.20
CA PRO A 309 -8.85 -9.94 -1.75
C PRO A 309 -8.73 -10.05 -3.29
N THR A 310 -9.56 -10.91 -3.90
CA THR A 310 -9.66 -10.99 -5.37
C THR A 310 -9.97 -9.61 -5.97
N LEU A 311 -9.17 -9.21 -6.97
CA LEU A 311 -9.34 -7.94 -7.67
C LEU A 311 -10.45 -8.04 -8.73
N PRO A 312 -11.33 -7.04 -8.86
CA PRO A 312 -12.39 -7.04 -9.87
C PRO A 312 -11.80 -6.82 -11.27
N SER A 313 -12.38 -7.46 -12.29
CA SER A 313 -11.88 -7.41 -13.67
C SER A 313 -11.95 -6.03 -14.32
N THR A 314 -12.75 -5.12 -13.75
CA THR A 314 -12.93 -3.72 -14.18
C THR A 314 -11.82 -2.78 -13.69
N LEU A 315 -10.95 -3.23 -12.78
CA LEU A 315 -10.00 -2.34 -12.10
C LEU A 315 -8.92 -1.83 -13.09
N GLN A 316 -8.83 -0.51 -13.21
CA GLN A 316 -7.88 0.21 -14.06
C GLN A 316 -6.70 0.78 -13.26
N SER A 317 -6.93 1.15 -12.00
CA SER A 317 -5.91 1.69 -11.09
C SER A 317 -5.86 0.94 -9.76
N LEU A 318 -4.68 0.45 -9.40
CA LEU A 318 -4.39 -0.24 -8.14
C LEU A 318 -3.14 0.38 -7.48
N ILE A 319 -3.35 1.14 -6.41
CA ILE A 319 -2.29 1.79 -5.64
C ILE A 319 -2.28 1.19 -4.22
N VAL A 320 -1.23 0.42 -3.91
CA VAL A 320 -1.10 -0.36 -2.68
C VAL A 320 0.29 -0.21 -2.03
N ASN A 321 1.02 0.84 -2.39
CA ASN A 321 2.37 1.06 -1.89
C ASN A 321 2.40 1.31 -0.37
N ARG A 322 3.55 1.07 0.27
CA ARG A 322 3.76 1.23 1.72
C ARG A 322 2.76 0.40 2.56
N ASN A 323 2.66 -0.89 2.23
CA ASN A 323 1.90 -1.90 2.97
C ASN A 323 2.82 -3.06 3.41
N LYS A 324 2.25 -4.18 3.85
CA LYS A 324 2.98 -5.38 4.31
C LYS A 324 2.70 -6.61 3.42
N LEU A 325 2.31 -6.39 2.16
CA LEU A 325 1.92 -7.45 1.23
C LEU A 325 3.12 -8.36 0.93
N SER A 326 2.99 -9.66 1.16
CA SER A 326 4.00 -10.67 0.78
C SER A 326 3.78 -11.24 -0.63
N SER A 327 2.56 -11.12 -1.14
CA SER A 327 2.13 -11.65 -2.44
C SER A 327 0.93 -10.85 -2.95
N LEU A 328 0.66 -10.91 -4.25
CA LEU A 328 -0.51 -10.30 -4.89
C LEU A 328 -1.43 -11.37 -5.49
N PRO A 329 -2.75 -11.13 -5.52
CA PRO A 329 -3.68 -11.89 -6.35
C PRO A 329 -3.41 -11.67 -7.85
N MET A 330 -4.12 -12.39 -8.72
CA MET A 330 -4.07 -12.17 -10.17
C MET A 330 -4.45 -10.71 -10.50
N LEU A 331 -3.62 -10.05 -11.30
CA LEU A 331 -3.87 -8.67 -11.74
C LEU A 331 -4.90 -8.66 -12.89
N PRO A 332 -5.91 -7.77 -12.86
CA PRO A 332 -6.87 -7.61 -13.95
C PRO A 332 -6.21 -7.22 -15.28
N SER A 333 -6.71 -7.76 -16.39
CA SER A 333 -6.16 -7.51 -17.73
C SER A 333 -6.27 -6.05 -18.19
N GLY A 334 -7.25 -5.32 -17.66
CA GLY A 334 -7.48 -3.89 -17.92
C GLY A 334 -6.74 -2.93 -16.98
N LEU A 335 -5.81 -3.41 -16.16
CA LEU A 335 -5.06 -2.58 -15.22
C LEU A 335 -3.99 -1.76 -15.96
N GLU A 336 -4.17 -0.44 -15.95
CA GLU A 336 -3.29 0.54 -16.64
C GLU A 336 -2.27 1.16 -15.68
N ARG A 337 -2.66 1.36 -14.41
CA ARG A 337 -1.85 1.96 -13.36
C ARG A 337 -1.70 1.00 -12.18
N PHE A 338 -0.45 0.68 -11.84
CA PHE A 338 -0.13 -0.22 -10.74
C PHE A 338 1.08 0.27 -9.96
N ASP A 339 0.92 0.43 -8.64
CA ASP A 339 2.00 0.74 -7.72
C ASP A 339 1.92 -0.16 -6.48
N ALA A 340 3.00 -0.90 -6.22
CA ALA A 340 3.18 -1.72 -5.03
C ALA A 340 4.57 -1.51 -4.38
N GLU A 341 5.15 -0.32 -4.52
CA GLU A 341 6.39 0.08 -3.82
C GLU A 341 6.29 -0.14 -2.30
N HIS A 342 7.43 -0.38 -1.62
CA HIS A 342 7.51 -0.50 -0.16
C HIS A 342 6.53 -1.55 0.40
N ASN A 343 6.68 -2.78 -0.06
CA ASN A 343 5.94 -3.95 0.43
C ASN A 343 6.94 -5.06 0.80
N HIS A 344 6.48 -6.31 0.93
CA HIS A 344 7.31 -7.47 1.22
C HIS A 344 7.20 -8.53 0.12
N LEU A 345 6.86 -8.11 -1.10
CA LEU A 345 6.61 -9.01 -2.23
C LEU A 345 7.87 -9.80 -2.58
N THR A 346 7.77 -11.13 -2.58
CA THR A 346 8.85 -12.03 -3.01
C THR A 346 8.76 -12.40 -4.50
N SER A 347 7.58 -12.25 -5.08
CA SER A 347 7.28 -12.53 -6.50
C SER A 347 6.09 -11.70 -6.96
N LEU A 348 6.01 -11.44 -8.28
CA LEU A 348 4.84 -10.84 -8.92
C LEU A 348 4.03 -11.89 -9.69
N PRO A 349 2.69 -11.76 -9.77
CA PRO A 349 1.87 -12.52 -10.71
C PRO A 349 2.15 -12.09 -12.16
N ALA A 350 1.50 -12.75 -13.13
CA ALA A 350 1.56 -12.32 -14.53
C ALA A 350 1.11 -10.85 -14.67
N LEU A 351 1.87 -10.06 -15.43
CA LEU A 351 1.61 -8.65 -15.65
C LEU A 351 0.58 -8.45 -16.79
N PRO A 352 -0.37 -7.51 -16.64
CA PRO A 352 -1.36 -7.25 -17.67
C PRO A 352 -0.74 -6.51 -18.87
N SER A 353 -1.25 -6.80 -20.07
CA SER A 353 -0.69 -6.27 -21.33
C SER A 353 -0.85 -4.76 -21.52
N GLY A 354 -1.81 -4.14 -20.84
CA GLY A 354 -2.06 -2.70 -20.88
C GLY A 354 -1.18 -1.87 -19.95
N LEU A 355 -0.32 -2.49 -19.14
CA LEU A 355 0.46 -1.78 -18.12
C LEU A 355 1.57 -0.91 -18.74
N GLY A 356 1.40 0.41 -18.69
CA GLY A 356 2.37 1.37 -19.24
C GLY A 356 3.58 1.63 -18.35
N ALA A 357 3.45 1.48 -17.03
CA ALA A 357 4.54 1.65 -16.06
C ALA A 357 4.41 0.64 -14.90
N LEU A 358 5.55 0.11 -14.44
CA LEU A 358 5.61 -0.83 -13.31
C LEU A 358 6.50 -0.26 -12.19
N THR A 359 5.90 0.04 -11.05
CA THR A 359 6.60 0.51 -9.85
C THR A 359 6.49 -0.53 -8.73
N VAL A 360 7.62 -1.17 -8.41
CA VAL A 360 7.72 -2.26 -7.41
C VAL A 360 8.97 -2.13 -6.54
N ARG A 361 9.44 -0.89 -6.32
CA ARG A 361 10.62 -0.61 -5.50
C ARG A 361 10.47 -1.09 -4.06
N PHE A 362 11.59 -1.24 -3.34
CA PHE A 362 11.60 -1.55 -1.90
C PHE A 362 10.75 -2.78 -1.57
N ASN A 363 11.01 -3.88 -2.29
CA ASN A 363 10.38 -5.18 -2.10
C ASN A 363 11.46 -6.25 -1.89
N ARG A 364 11.10 -7.53 -2.00
CA ARG A 364 12.01 -8.68 -1.85
C ARG A 364 11.99 -9.58 -3.09
N LEU A 365 11.74 -8.98 -4.26
CA LEU A 365 11.63 -9.70 -5.52
C LEU A 365 12.99 -10.29 -5.91
N THR A 366 13.04 -11.60 -6.12
CA THR A 366 14.24 -12.30 -6.62
C THR A 366 14.28 -12.38 -8.15
N SER A 367 13.11 -12.28 -8.79
CA SER A 367 12.93 -12.28 -10.24
C SER A 367 11.69 -11.46 -10.63
N LEU A 368 11.64 -11.03 -11.90
CA LEU A 368 10.44 -10.42 -12.50
C LEU A 368 9.80 -11.42 -13.49
N PRO A 369 8.47 -11.43 -13.63
CA PRO A 369 7.77 -12.13 -14.69
C PRO A 369 8.03 -11.48 -16.06
N THR A 370 7.57 -12.10 -17.14
CA THR A 370 7.62 -11.51 -18.49
C THR A 370 6.99 -10.11 -18.49
N LEU A 371 7.74 -9.13 -18.99
CA LEU A 371 7.31 -7.74 -19.08
C LEU A 371 6.34 -7.55 -20.27
N PRO A 372 5.26 -6.77 -20.13
CA PRO A 372 4.35 -6.50 -21.23
C PRO A 372 5.03 -5.63 -22.30
N SER A 373 4.70 -5.87 -23.57
CA SER A 373 5.34 -5.20 -24.72
C SER A 373 5.10 -3.68 -24.77
N GLY A 374 4.01 -3.21 -24.14
CA GLY A 374 3.66 -1.79 -24.02
C GLY A 374 4.31 -1.07 -22.84
N LEU A 375 5.14 -1.74 -22.02
CA LEU A 375 5.77 -1.11 -20.86
C LEU A 375 6.80 -0.04 -21.28
N LEU A 376 6.57 1.20 -20.86
CA LEU A 376 7.45 2.34 -21.15
C LEU A 376 8.43 2.65 -20.02
N SER A 377 8.09 2.27 -18.77
CA SER A 377 8.92 2.52 -17.59
C SER A 377 8.91 1.33 -16.62
N LEU A 378 10.10 0.89 -16.20
CA LEU A 378 10.28 -0.16 -15.19
C LEU A 378 11.10 0.39 -14.02
N THR A 379 10.48 0.41 -12.83
CA THR A 379 11.11 0.88 -11.59
C THR A 379 11.07 -0.23 -10.53
N ALA A 380 12.15 -1.00 -10.45
CA ALA A 380 12.31 -2.17 -9.58
C ALA A 380 13.56 -2.07 -8.66
N SER A 381 14.07 -0.85 -8.42
CA SER A 381 15.19 -0.62 -7.50
C SER A 381 14.90 -1.05 -6.06
N ASP A 382 15.94 -1.28 -5.27
CA ASP A 382 15.85 -1.71 -3.86
C ASP A 382 15.07 -3.06 -3.73
N ASN A 383 15.58 -4.11 -4.42
CA ASN A 383 15.02 -5.47 -4.45
C ASN A 383 16.16 -6.52 -4.32
N GLN A 384 15.88 -7.79 -4.63
CA GLN A 384 16.84 -8.90 -4.58
C GLN A 384 17.03 -9.57 -5.95
N LEU A 385 16.80 -8.83 -7.04
CA LEU A 385 16.83 -9.37 -8.40
C LEU A 385 18.23 -9.84 -8.76
N THR A 386 18.36 -11.12 -9.12
CA THR A 386 19.63 -11.70 -9.61
C THR A 386 19.77 -11.62 -11.13
N SER A 387 18.66 -11.46 -11.84
CA SER A 387 18.60 -11.29 -13.29
C SER A 387 17.33 -10.55 -13.70
N LEU A 388 17.31 -10.01 -14.93
CA LEU A 388 16.14 -9.39 -15.54
C LEU A 388 15.62 -10.27 -16.69
N PRO A 389 14.29 -10.29 -16.93
CA PRO A 389 13.70 -10.87 -18.14
C PRO A 389 14.07 -10.03 -19.39
N MET A 390 13.65 -10.49 -20.57
CA MET A 390 13.78 -9.71 -21.80
C MET A 390 13.06 -8.35 -21.65
N LEU A 391 13.78 -7.26 -21.96
CA LEU A 391 13.24 -5.91 -21.90
C LEU A 391 12.36 -5.64 -23.13
N PRO A 392 11.21 -4.96 -22.98
CA PRO A 392 10.34 -4.63 -24.10
C PRO A 392 10.98 -3.54 -24.98
N SER A 393 10.77 -3.63 -26.29
CA SER A 393 11.40 -2.74 -27.29
C SER A 393 10.98 -1.27 -27.20
N GLY A 394 9.88 -0.97 -26.48
CA GLY A 394 9.39 0.39 -26.23
C GLY A 394 9.86 1.02 -24.91
N LEU A 395 10.68 0.33 -24.10
CA LEU A 395 11.07 0.80 -22.78
C LEU A 395 11.96 2.06 -22.87
N LEU A 396 11.50 3.16 -22.28
CA LEU A 396 12.20 4.45 -22.25
C LEU A 396 13.05 4.64 -21.00
N SER A 397 12.63 4.05 -19.88
CA SER A 397 13.31 4.17 -18.57
C SER A 397 13.43 2.82 -17.87
N LEU A 398 14.63 2.52 -17.36
CA LEU A 398 14.94 1.33 -16.58
C LEU A 398 15.68 1.71 -15.29
N ALA A 399 15.03 1.53 -14.15
CA ALA A 399 15.60 1.72 -12.82
C ALA A 399 15.59 0.40 -12.03
N VAL A 400 16.80 -0.17 -11.85
CA VAL A 400 17.06 -1.47 -11.20
C VAL A 400 18.21 -1.38 -10.19
N SER A 401 18.49 -0.17 -9.71
CA SER A 401 19.46 0.13 -8.65
C SER A 401 19.30 -0.75 -7.42
N LYS A 402 20.39 -1.03 -6.68
CA LYS A 402 20.33 -1.78 -5.40
C LYS A 402 19.62 -3.13 -5.54
N ASN A 403 20.21 -3.97 -6.40
CA ASN A 403 19.80 -5.35 -6.63
C ASN A 403 21.05 -6.25 -6.58
N GLN A 404 20.93 -7.50 -7.03
CA GLN A 404 22.02 -8.48 -7.08
C GLN A 404 22.36 -8.86 -8.52
N LEU A 405 22.18 -7.93 -9.46
CA LEU A 405 22.39 -8.18 -10.89
C LEU A 405 23.89 -8.29 -11.18
N THR A 406 24.30 -9.40 -11.80
CA THR A 406 25.67 -9.60 -12.28
C THR A 406 25.85 -9.24 -13.76
N TYR A 407 24.76 -9.14 -14.51
CA TYR A 407 24.70 -8.66 -15.89
C TYR A 407 23.36 -7.98 -16.18
N LEU A 408 23.31 -7.18 -17.24
CA LEU A 408 22.07 -6.66 -17.82
C LEU A 408 21.77 -7.39 -19.16
N PRO A 409 20.49 -7.64 -19.50
CA PRO A 409 20.11 -8.10 -20.83
C PRO A 409 20.36 -7.01 -21.89
N THR A 410 20.22 -7.34 -23.17
CA THR A 410 20.29 -6.37 -24.27
C THR A 410 19.32 -5.20 -24.02
N LEU A 411 19.85 -3.98 -24.01
CA LEU A 411 19.07 -2.76 -23.81
C LEU A 411 18.26 -2.43 -25.07
N PRO A 412 16.99 -1.98 -24.94
CA PRO A 412 16.19 -1.61 -26.09
C PRO A 412 16.70 -0.31 -26.71
N ALA A 413 16.61 -0.19 -28.04
CA ALA A 413 17.12 0.96 -28.81
C ALA A 413 16.40 2.30 -28.50
N THR A 414 15.32 2.25 -27.73
CA THR A 414 14.48 3.38 -27.28
C THR A 414 14.85 3.90 -25.89
N LEU A 415 15.73 3.21 -25.15
CA LEU A 415 16.04 3.53 -23.75
C LEU A 415 16.80 4.86 -23.61
N GLN A 416 16.20 5.80 -22.88
CA GLN A 416 16.74 7.14 -22.64
C GLN A 416 17.42 7.27 -21.27
N SER A 417 16.98 6.48 -20.28
CA SER A 417 17.54 6.49 -18.92
C SER A 417 17.79 5.06 -18.41
N LEU A 418 19.00 4.85 -17.89
CA LEU A 418 19.40 3.61 -17.22
C LEU A 418 19.98 3.93 -15.84
N ALA A 419 19.31 3.46 -14.80
CA ALA A 419 19.82 3.45 -13.43
C ALA A 419 20.02 2.00 -12.95
N ALA A 420 21.28 1.62 -12.79
CA ALA A 420 21.71 0.27 -12.40
C ALA A 420 22.83 0.31 -11.34
N ASP A 421 22.91 1.40 -10.58
CA ASP A 421 23.85 1.55 -9.48
C ASP A 421 23.66 0.50 -8.37
N SER A 422 24.65 0.32 -7.51
CA SER A 422 24.60 -0.57 -6.34
C SER A 422 24.23 -2.01 -6.72
N ASN A 423 24.92 -2.58 -7.71
CA ASN A 423 24.72 -3.95 -8.20
C ASN A 423 26.06 -4.71 -8.21
N GLN A 424 26.11 -5.86 -8.88
CA GLN A 424 27.32 -6.69 -9.00
C GLN A 424 27.78 -6.79 -10.48
N LEU A 425 27.49 -5.77 -11.28
CA LEU A 425 27.78 -5.77 -12.71
C LEU A 425 29.29 -5.72 -12.95
N THR A 426 29.82 -6.70 -13.67
CA THR A 426 31.23 -6.71 -14.11
C THR A 426 31.44 -6.02 -15.45
N SER A 427 30.38 -5.89 -16.25
CA SER A 427 30.37 -5.17 -17.53
C SER A 427 28.95 -4.66 -17.85
N LEU A 428 28.87 -3.70 -18.77
CA LEU A 428 27.60 -3.23 -19.35
C LEU A 428 27.44 -3.76 -20.79
N PRO A 429 26.21 -4.05 -21.24
CA PRO A 429 25.92 -4.32 -22.66
C PRO A 429 26.15 -3.05 -23.51
N ALA A 430 26.06 -3.19 -24.83
CA ALA A 430 26.09 -2.05 -25.74
C ALA A 430 24.98 -1.04 -25.39
N LEU A 431 25.36 0.23 -25.22
CA LEU A 431 24.45 1.31 -24.87
C LEU A 431 23.68 1.78 -26.12
N PRO A 432 22.36 2.03 -26.04
CA PRO A 432 21.58 2.51 -27.17
C PRO A 432 21.91 3.97 -27.49
N SER A 433 21.82 4.34 -28.77
CA SER A 433 22.12 5.69 -29.26
C SER A 433 21.17 6.79 -28.78
N THR A 434 20.10 6.41 -28.07
CA THR A 434 19.10 7.27 -27.46
C THR A 434 19.35 7.57 -25.97
N LEU A 435 20.34 6.91 -25.35
CA LEU A 435 20.60 7.02 -23.91
C LEU A 435 21.17 8.39 -23.53
N GLN A 436 20.46 9.12 -22.68
CA GLN A 436 20.82 10.46 -22.19
C GLN A 436 21.41 10.43 -20.78
N SER A 437 21.04 9.45 -19.96
CA SER A 437 21.51 9.31 -18.58
C SER A 437 21.87 7.87 -18.24
N LEU A 438 23.04 7.69 -17.63
CA LEU A 438 23.55 6.41 -17.13
C LEU A 438 24.07 6.57 -15.70
N THR A 439 23.45 5.89 -14.73
CA THR A 439 24.03 5.65 -13.40
C THR A 439 24.37 4.17 -13.23
N ALA A 440 25.64 3.89 -12.96
CA ALA A 440 26.19 2.56 -12.77
C ALA A 440 27.21 2.55 -11.61
N GLU A 441 27.05 3.47 -10.67
CA GLU A 441 27.87 3.60 -9.46
C GLU A 441 27.84 2.31 -8.61
N PHE A 442 28.82 2.09 -7.74
CA PHE A 442 28.86 0.96 -6.79
C PHE A 442 28.62 -0.40 -7.48
N ASN A 443 29.46 -0.69 -8.48
CA ASN A 443 29.45 -1.93 -9.25
C ASN A 443 30.89 -2.50 -9.32
N GLN A 444 31.11 -3.51 -10.17
CA GLN A 444 32.41 -4.17 -10.37
C GLN A 444 32.94 -3.95 -11.79
N LEU A 445 32.57 -2.83 -12.42
CA LEU A 445 32.91 -2.54 -13.82
C LEU A 445 34.42 -2.29 -13.95
N THR A 446 35.09 -3.09 -14.77
CA THR A 446 36.52 -2.88 -15.13
C THR A 446 36.70 -1.94 -16.32
N SER A 447 35.66 -1.78 -17.14
CA SER A 447 35.63 -0.91 -18.31
C SER A 447 34.19 -0.51 -18.67
N LEU A 448 34.02 0.63 -19.33
CA LEU A 448 32.76 1.04 -19.93
C LEU A 448 32.74 0.73 -21.44
N PRO A 449 31.57 0.40 -22.02
CA PRO A 449 31.39 0.32 -23.47
C PRO A 449 31.48 1.72 -24.12
N ALA A 450 31.45 1.77 -25.45
CA ALA A 450 31.36 3.04 -26.17
C ALA A 450 30.12 3.85 -25.72
N LEU A 451 30.34 5.11 -25.34
CA LEU A 451 29.29 6.01 -24.87
C LEU A 451 28.53 6.61 -26.06
N PRO A 452 27.19 6.68 -26.03
CA PRO A 452 26.41 7.26 -27.12
C PRO A 452 26.57 8.78 -27.16
N SER A 453 26.52 9.38 -28.36
CA SER A 453 26.70 10.82 -28.58
C SER A 453 25.62 11.70 -27.92
N THR A 454 24.52 11.09 -27.49
CA THR A 454 23.37 11.70 -26.80
C THR A 454 23.51 11.72 -25.28
N LEU A 455 24.52 11.06 -24.70
CA LEU A 455 24.71 10.98 -23.26
C LEU A 455 25.07 12.34 -22.66
N GLN A 456 24.28 12.80 -21.70
CA GLN A 456 24.43 14.07 -21.00
C GLN A 456 24.95 13.89 -19.57
N SER A 457 24.63 12.76 -18.93
CA SER A 457 25.08 12.42 -17.57
C SER A 457 25.63 11.00 -17.49
N LEU A 458 26.80 10.87 -16.86
CA LEU A 458 27.45 9.60 -16.55
C LEU A 458 27.90 9.60 -15.09
N ALA A 459 27.34 8.71 -14.27
CA ALA A 459 27.82 8.39 -12.94
C ALA A 459 28.30 6.93 -12.90
N ALA A 460 29.59 6.74 -12.64
CA ALA A 460 30.29 5.45 -12.65
C ALA A 460 31.23 5.29 -11.45
N ASP A 461 30.93 6.01 -10.38
CA ASP A 461 31.70 6.07 -9.14
C ASP A 461 31.78 4.71 -8.44
N SER A 462 32.80 4.49 -7.62
CA SER A 462 32.98 3.25 -6.85
C SER A 462 32.93 1.99 -7.73
N ASN A 463 33.80 1.95 -8.74
CA ASN A 463 33.98 0.83 -9.67
C ASN A 463 35.47 0.45 -9.77
N GLN A 464 35.85 -0.38 -10.74
CA GLN A 464 37.21 -0.85 -10.97
C GLN A 464 37.78 -0.33 -12.30
N LEU A 465 37.32 0.84 -12.75
CA LEU A 465 37.69 1.41 -14.05
C LEU A 465 39.16 1.86 -14.04
N THR A 466 39.97 1.34 -14.96
CA THR A 466 41.36 1.77 -15.17
C THR A 466 41.48 2.91 -16.18
N SER A 467 40.47 3.09 -17.02
CA SER A 467 40.39 4.12 -18.08
C SER A 467 38.94 4.38 -18.46
N LEU A 468 38.63 5.61 -18.88
CA LEU A 468 37.35 5.95 -19.51
C LEU A 468 37.45 5.88 -21.04
N PRO A 469 36.36 5.51 -21.74
CA PRO A 469 36.25 5.64 -23.20
C PRO A 469 36.19 7.13 -23.61
N VAL A 470 36.22 7.40 -24.92
CA VAL A 470 36.02 8.76 -25.45
C VAL A 470 34.68 9.32 -24.96
N LEU A 471 34.72 10.51 -24.36
CA LEU A 471 33.54 11.17 -23.81
C LEU A 471 32.72 11.84 -24.94
N PRO A 472 31.38 11.72 -24.93
CA PRO A 472 30.55 12.33 -25.95
C PRO A 472 30.47 13.85 -25.77
N SER A 473 30.40 14.60 -26.86
CA SER A 473 30.40 16.07 -26.83
C SER A 473 29.19 16.68 -26.11
N ALA A 474 28.09 15.93 -25.96
CA ALA A 474 26.89 16.33 -25.23
C ALA A 474 27.00 16.13 -23.70
N LEU A 475 28.08 15.52 -23.19
CA LEU A 475 28.23 15.22 -21.76
C LEU A 475 28.39 16.51 -20.95
N GLN A 476 27.51 16.70 -19.97
CA GLN A 476 27.46 17.84 -19.05
C GLN A 476 27.89 17.46 -17.63
N SER A 477 27.71 16.19 -17.25
CA SER A 477 28.11 15.66 -15.94
C SER A 477 28.87 14.35 -16.08
N LEU A 478 30.04 14.31 -15.44
CA LEU A 478 30.87 13.12 -15.30
C LEU A 478 31.24 12.92 -13.82
N SER A 479 30.81 11.80 -13.27
CA SER A 479 31.21 11.31 -11.95
C SER A 479 31.86 9.93 -12.10
N ALA A 480 33.12 9.83 -11.66
CA ALA A 480 33.94 8.63 -11.71
C ALA A 480 34.88 8.56 -10.47
N ASP A 481 34.42 9.07 -9.33
CA ASP A 481 35.12 8.99 -8.04
C ASP A 481 35.39 7.53 -7.66
N SER A 482 36.40 7.29 -6.83
CA SER A 482 36.69 5.95 -6.26
C SER A 482 36.86 4.86 -7.31
N ASN A 483 37.77 5.09 -8.26
CA ASN A 483 38.13 4.19 -9.34
C ASN A 483 39.67 4.00 -9.41
N GLN A 484 40.18 3.38 -10.47
CA GLN A 484 41.61 3.12 -10.68
C GLN A 484 42.17 3.92 -11.88
N LEU A 485 41.58 5.08 -12.19
CA LEU A 485 41.93 5.88 -13.36
C LEU A 485 43.34 6.47 -13.20
N THR A 486 44.24 6.18 -14.14
CA THR A 486 45.60 6.75 -14.20
C THR A 486 45.68 8.00 -15.10
N SER A 487 44.67 8.20 -15.95
CA SER A 487 44.50 9.36 -16.82
C SER A 487 43.04 9.50 -17.25
N LEU A 488 42.63 10.72 -17.58
CA LEU A 488 41.35 11.01 -18.24
C LEU A 488 41.55 11.21 -19.75
N PRO A 489 40.55 10.89 -20.58
CA PRO A 489 40.48 11.34 -21.97
C PRO A 489 40.21 12.85 -22.05
N ASP A 490 40.20 13.40 -23.27
CA ASP A 490 39.76 14.78 -23.51
C ASP A 490 38.33 14.99 -23.00
N LEU A 491 38.11 16.10 -22.29
CA LEU A 491 36.83 16.43 -21.69
C LEU A 491 35.86 17.04 -22.73
N SER A 492 34.57 16.80 -22.55
CA SER A 492 33.56 17.42 -23.41
C SER A 492 33.56 18.96 -23.22
N PRO A 493 33.44 19.76 -24.30
CA PRO A 493 33.47 21.21 -24.19
C PRO A 493 32.26 21.78 -23.42
N GLY A 494 31.18 21.01 -23.31
CA GLY A 494 29.98 21.32 -22.52
C GLY A 494 29.98 20.77 -21.10
N LEU A 495 31.08 20.21 -20.58
CA LEU A 495 31.12 19.64 -19.23
C LEU A 495 30.98 20.75 -18.17
N LEU A 496 29.99 20.62 -17.29
CA LEU A 496 29.71 21.54 -16.18
C LEU A 496 30.20 21.00 -14.84
N THR A 497 30.24 19.67 -14.69
CA THR A 497 30.63 18.99 -13.45
C THR A 497 31.57 17.82 -13.73
N LEU A 498 32.69 17.77 -13.00
CA LEU A 498 33.69 16.72 -13.07
C LEU A 498 34.09 16.26 -11.66
N PHE A 499 33.73 15.03 -11.31
CA PHE A 499 34.14 14.36 -10.08
C PHE A 499 35.00 13.13 -10.43
N VAL A 500 36.26 13.17 -10.02
CA VAL A 500 37.29 12.15 -10.28
C VAL A 500 38.21 11.93 -9.06
N SER A 501 37.67 12.18 -7.87
CA SER A 501 38.34 11.98 -6.58
C SER A 501 38.67 10.51 -6.33
N CYS A 502 39.60 10.21 -5.42
CA CYS A 502 39.96 8.85 -5.01
C CYS A 502 40.36 7.98 -6.22
N ASN A 503 41.31 8.47 -7.02
CA ASN A 503 41.82 7.84 -8.24
C ASN A 503 43.36 7.88 -8.25
N GLN A 504 44.00 7.51 -9.38
CA GLN A 504 45.45 7.45 -9.54
C GLN A 504 45.95 8.50 -10.57
N LEU A 505 45.24 9.61 -10.71
CA LEU A 505 45.55 10.65 -11.71
C LEU A 505 46.80 11.42 -11.31
N ILE A 506 47.77 11.48 -12.23
CA ILE A 506 49.03 12.25 -12.06
C ILE A 506 48.88 13.69 -12.60
N ARG A 507 47.96 13.89 -13.55
CA ARG A 507 47.58 15.19 -14.14
C ARG A 507 46.12 15.16 -14.59
N LEU A 508 45.51 16.34 -14.69
CA LEU A 508 44.23 16.54 -15.38
C LEU A 508 44.49 17.01 -16.84
N PRO A 509 43.60 16.69 -17.80
CA PRO A 509 43.60 17.29 -19.14
C PRO A 509 43.18 18.77 -19.07
N GLU A 510 43.12 19.46 -20.22
CA GLU A 510 42.58 20.82 -20.28
C GLU A 510 41.12 20.85 -19.80
N LEU A 511 40.80 21.79 -18.90
CA LEU A 511 39.47 21.92 -18.31
C LEU A 511 38.58 22.78 -19.22
N PRO A 512 37.36 22.34 -19.55
CA PRO A 512 36.49 23.10 -20.44
C PRO A 512 36.06 24.43 -19.81
N PRO A 513 35.92 25.51 -20.59
CA PRO A 513 35.69 26.86 -20.05
C PRO A 513 34.35 27.01 -19.31
N GLY A 514 33.39 26.10 -19.54
CA GLY A 514 32.10 26.06 -18.86
C GLY A 514 32.08 25.27 -17.54
N LEU A 515 33.19 24.69 -17.10
CA LEU A 515 33.22 23.84 -15.89
C LEU A 515 32.91 24.66 -14.63
N GLU A 516 31.84 24.30 -13.92
CA GLU A 516 31.42 24.97 -12.68
C GLU A 516 31.88 24.26 -11.41
N LYS A 517 32.02 22.92 -11.45
CA LYS A 517 32.44 22.12 -10.29
C LYS A 517 33.51 21.09 -10.66
N LEU A 518 34.59 21.08 -9.88
CA LEU A 518 35.69 20.13 -9.99
C LEU A 518 36.03 19.54 -8.62
N ALA A 519 35.91 18.22 -8.48
CA ALA A 519 36.48 17.47 -7.37
C ALA A 519 37.50 16.45 -7.89
N ALA A 520 38.76 16.62 -7.49
CA ALA A 520 39.88 15.74 -7.84
C ALA A 520 40.71 15.42 -6.59
N ASN A 521 40.02 15.17 -5.47
CA ASN A 521 40.64 14.87 -4.18
C ASN A 521 41.34 13.51 -4.21
N GLU A 522 42.29 13.26 -3.32
CA GLU A 522 42.85 11.92 -3.07
C GLU A 522 43.34 11.26 -4.38
N ASN A 523 44.24 11.97 -5.04
CA ASN A 523 44.87 11.60 -6.31
C ASN A 523 46.40 11.78 -6.21
N GLN A 524 47.11 11.70 -7.33
CA GLN A 524 48.56 11.86 -7.42
C GLN A 524 48.96 13.11 -8.21
N LEU A 525 48.09 14.14 -8.23
CA LEU A 525 48.30 15.33 -9.05
C LEU A 525 49.52 16.12 -8.57
N THR A 526 50.50 16.33 -9.46
CA THR A 526 51.71 17.13 -9.18
C THR A 526 51.56 18.60 -9.59
N SER A 527 50.63 18.87 -10.50
CA SER A 527 50.27 20.20 -10.99
C SER A 527 48.82 20.21 -11.51
N LEU A 528 48.25 21.41 -11.67
CA LEU A 528 46.92 21.61 -12.25
C LEU A 528 47.02 22.37 -13.58
N PRO A 529 46.10 22.13 -14.54
CA PRO A 529 45.88 23.00 -15.68
C PRO A 529 45.32 24.36 -15.24
N MET A 530 45.14 25.29 -16.19
CA MET A 530 44.43 26.55 -15.92
C MET A 530 43.00 26.27 -15.45
N LEU A 531 42.59 26.90 -14.34
CA LEU A 531 41.22 26.78 -13.82
C LEU A 531 40.26 27.68 -14.62
N PRO A 532 39.12 27.18 -15.09
CA PRO A 532 38.12 27.98 -15.81
C PRO A 532 37.58 29.15 -14.97
N SER A 533 37.38 30.31 -15.59
CA SER A 533 36.90 31.52 -14.89
C SER A 533 35.47 31.40 -14.34
N GLY A 534 34.69 30.42 -14.79
CA GLY A 534 33.34 30.10 -14.31
C GLY A 534 33.30 29.11 -13.14
N LEU A 535 34.43 28.57 -12.69
CA LEU A 535 34.49 27.54 -11.65
C LEU A 535 34.09 28.10 -10.27
N LYS A 536 33.05 27.51 -9.67
CA LYS A 536 32.47 27.91 -8.37
C LYS A 536 32.91 26.99 -7.23
N TRP A 537 33.12 25.72 -7.52
CA TRP A 537 33.56 24.72 -6.56
C TRP A 537 34.82 24.03 -7.07
N PHE A 538 35.91 24.12 -6.32
CA PHE A 538 37.15 23.41 -6.59
C PHE A 538 37.69 22.71 -5.33
N THR A 539 37.86 21.38 -5.40
CA THR A 539 38.58 20.64 -4.36
C THR A 539 39.62 19.69 -4.96
N ALA A 540 40.86 19.77 -4.47
CA ALA A 540 41.98 18.90 -4.83
C ALA A 540 42.84 18.54 -3.60
N ARG A 541 42.20 18.35 -2.45
CA ARG A 541 42.88 17.93 -1.21
C ARG A 541 43.53 16.55 -1.34
N HIS A 542 44.55 16.27 -0.53
CA HIS A 542 45.34 15.02 -0.58
C HIS A 542 45.88 14.71 -1.99
N ASN A 543 46.76 15.59 -2.48
CA ASN A 543 47.48 15.44 -3.73
C ASN A 543 48.98 15.77 -3.53
N GLN A 544 49.75 15.89 -4.61
CA GLN A 544 51.19 16.19 -4.59
C GLN A 544 51.48 17.57 -5.20
N LEU A 545 50.52 18.50 -5.12
CA LEU A 545 50.63 19.82 -5.73
C LEU A 545 51.70 20.64 -5.02
N THR A 546 52.65 21.19 -5.78
CA THR A 546 53.72 22.07 -5.27
C THR A 546 53.36 23.56 -5.37
N SER A 547 52.47 23.90 -6.30
CA SER A 547 51.91 25.23 -6.49
C SER A 547 50.48 25.13 -7.05
N LEU A 548 49.75 26.25 -7.03
CA LEU A 548 48.42 26.37 -7.62
C LEU A 548 48.42 27.43 -8.74
N PRO A 549 47.60 27.25 -9.79
CA PRO A 549 47.32 28.31 -10.75
C PRO A 549 46.53 29.45 -10.09
N ALA A 550 46.33 30.55 -10.82
CA ALA A 550 45.45 31.62 -10.37
C ALA A 550 44.03 31.09 -10.11
N LEU A 551 43.46 31.42 -8.95
CA LEU A 551 42.10 31.01 -8.58
C LEU A 551 41.06 31.89 -9.29
N PRO A 552 39.98 31.30 -9.86
CA PRO A 552 38.87 32.05 -10.44
C PRO A 552 38.19 32.97 -9.43
N SER A 553 37.78 34.17 -9.85
CA SER A 553 37.20 35.16 -8.92
C SER A 553 35.82 34.80 -8.38
N ARG A 554 35.14 33.82 -8.99
CA ARG A 554 33.79 33.32 -8.65
C ARG A 554 33.81 32.06 -7.79
N LEU A 555 34.94 31.75 -7.17
CA LEU A 555 35.13 30.52 -6.42
C LEU A 555 34.45 30.66 -5.05
N GLU A 556 33.31 29.99 -4.88
CA GLU A 556 32.51 29.96 -3.64
C GLU A 556 33.01 28.88 -2.66
N ARG A 557 33.69 27.85 -3.18
CA ARG A 557 34.25 26.77 -2.36
C ARG A 557 35.61 26.32 -2.90
N PHE A 558 36.61 26.35 -2.02
CA PHE A 558 37.98 25.96 -2.31
C PHE A 558 38.53 25.03 -1.22
N ASP A 559 39.16 23.93 -1.61
CA ASP A 559 39.95 23.06 -0.73
C ASP A 559 41.15 22.47 -1.49
N ALA A 560 42.37 22.73 -0.98
CA ALA A 560 43.60 22.10 -1.46
C ALA A 560 44.47 21.63 -0.29
N GLU A 561 43.86 21.29 0.85
CA GLU A 561 44.59 20.81 2.03
C GLU A 561 45.37 19.53 1.76
N HIS A 562 46.36 19.23 2.60
CA HIS A 562 47.23 18.05 2.46
C HIS A 562 47.91 17.93 1.08
N ASN A 563 48.47 19.06 0.61
CA ASN A 563 49.35 19.17 -0.56
C ASN A 563 50.75 19.65 -0.14
N GLN A 564 51.68 19.76 -1.10
CA GLN A 564 53.08 20.20 -0.90
C GLN A 564 53.27 21.69 -1.24
N LEU A 565 52.25 22.51 -0.99
CA LEU A 565 52.21 23.92 -1.42
C LEU A 565 53.22 24.77 -0.63
N THR A 566 54.11 25.45 -1.33
CA THR A 566 55.07 26.40 -0.72
C THR A 566 54.48 27.78 -0.47
N SER A 567 53.40 28.11 -1.17
CA SER A 567 52.65 29.38 -1.06
C SER A 567 51.24 29.20 -1.62
N LEU A 568 50.29 30.02 -1.15
CA LEU A 568 48.96 30.12 -1.73
C LEU A 568 48.89 31.29 -2.73
N PRO A 569 48.12 31.16 -3.83
CA PRO A 569 47.77 32.29 -4.69
C PRO A 569 46.83 33.26 -3.95
N ALA A 570 46.59 34.43 -4.54
CA ALA A 570 45.59 35.36 -4.01
C ALA A 570 44.21 34.68 -3.95
N LEU A 571 43.58 34.71 -2.78
CA LEU A 571 42.23 34.17 -2.58
C LEU A 571 41.18 35.14 -3.15
N PRO A 572 40.19 34.64 -3.89
CA PRO A 572 38.98 35.38 -4.25
C PRO A 572 38.28 36.00 -3.03
N SER A 573 37.58 37.12 -3.25
CA SER A 573 36.83 37.83 -2.20
C SER A 573 35.52 37.14 -1.78
N GLU A 574 35.17 36.03 -2.42
CA GLU A 574 33.94 35.25 -2.18
C GLU A 574 34.18 33.98 -1.32
N LEU A 575 35.43 33.75 -0.88
CA LEU A 575 35.86 32.64 0.00
C LEU A 575 35.97 33.03 1.48
#